data_AF-A0A8H7MFK9-F1
#
_entry.id   AF-A0A8H7MFK9-F1
#
_cell.length_a   1.000
_cell.length_b   1.000
_cell.length_c   1.000
_cell.angle_alpha   90.00
_cell.angle_beta   90.00
_cell.angle_gamma   90.00
#
_symmetry.space_group_name_H-M   'P 1'
#
loop_
_entity.id
_entity.type
_entity.pdbx_description
1 polymer ?
#
loop_
_entity_poly.entity_id
_entity_poly.type
_entity_poly.pdbx_seq_one_letter_code
_entity_poly.pdbx_strand_id
1 'polypeptide(L)'
;MYLEYHEDGHFEAATGTLQADSTEGIVQYKSCMWIKDTKDGGASDWLTSIAGQSLKKWNQGAEEGDILPLDYYSSSKKVVESSRKPTHAYCHCKGVEFWVTPPNTASETARSNFSDLITPYHLGETASENPSDVPWWLCDKNNRFLAGTCACISCRRASGFDITFWAFIPTSNIFLDASLTRPFPPHGLGHTNDYWGSMRVHTSSKGVNRTFCGKCGATVFWDGGKEKERYGLIDVAVGLLDAGSGARAEELLSWWTRRVSFEEFAVNKSLMRGLSEGLDDWERHKGDRGVAVAR
;
A
#
# COMPACT_ATOMS: atom_id res chain seq x y z
N MET A 1 -9.89 -4.96 -18.25
CA MET A 1 -10.20 -6.31 -17.75
C MET A 1 -11.63 -6.22 -17.25
N TYR A 2 -12.55 -6.83 -17.99
CA TYR A 2 -13.96 -6.87 -17.62
C TYR A 2 -14.24 -8.27 -17.07
N LEU A 3 -14.90 -8.37 -15.92
CA LEU A 3 -15.48 -9.61 -15.44
C LEU A 3 -16.99 -9.46 -15.57
N GLU A 4 -17.60 -10.30 -16.41
CA GLU A 4 -19.06 -10.45 -16.43
C GLU A 4 -19.43 -11.41 -15.30
N TYR A 5 -20.23 -10.95 -14.35
CA TYR A 5 -20.80 -11.87 -13.36
C TYR A 5 -21.95 -12.62 -14.02
N HIS A 6 -21.82 -13.94 -14.08
CA HIS A 6 -22.85 -14.79 -14.68
C HIS A 6 -24.18 -14.79 -13.90
N GLU A 7 -24.17 -14.37 -12.65
CA GLU A 7 -25.35 -14.44 -11.77
C GLU A 7 -26.36 -13.31 -12.05
N ASP A 8 -25.91 -12.13 -12.45
CA ASP A 8 -26.74 -10.93 -12.65
C ASP A 8 -26.37 -10.10 -13.91
N GLY A 9 -25.31 -10.49 -14.63
CA GLY A 9 -24.94 -9.94 -15.93
C GLY A 9 -24.26 -8.56 -15.87
N HIS A 10 -23.80 -8.09 -14.71
CA HIS A 10 -23.01 -6.86 -14.66
C HIS A 10 -21.55 -7.08 -15.06
N PHE A 11 -20.95 -6.03 -15.61
CA PHE A 11 -19.52 -5.98 -15.90
C PHE A 11 -18.79 -5.18 -14.82
N GLU A 12 -17.76 -5.78 -14.24
CA GLU A 12 -16.81 -5.07 -13.39
C GLU A 12 -15.59 -4.67 -14.19
N ALA A 13 -15.12 -3.44 -14.01
CA ALA A 13 -13.92 -2.93 -14.66
C ALA A 13 -12.99 -2.28 -13.64
N ALA A 14 -11.70 -2.60 -13.74
CA ALA A 14 -10.67 -1.98 -12.93
C ALA A 14 -10.40 -0.54 -13.42
N THR A 15 -10.74 0.47 -12.62
CA THR A 15 -10.72 1.90 -13.00
C THR A 15 -9.33 2.40 -13.40
N GLY A 16 -8.26 1.82 -12.85
CA GLY A 16 -6.88 2.15 -13.19
C GLY A 16 -6.49 1.76 -14.63
N THR A 17 -7.32 0.98 -15.32
CA THR A 17 -7.12 0.65 -16.75
C THR A 17 -7.69 1.71 -17.70
N LEU A 18 -8.48 2.67 -17.19
CA LEU A 18 -9.04 3.73 -18.01
C LEU A 18 -7.94 4.67 -18.52
N GLN A 19 -7.90 4.86 -19.83
CA GLN A 19 -7.00 5.81 -20.48
C GLN A 19 -7.78 7.09 -20.80
N ALA A 20 -7.67 8.07 -19.92
CA ALA A 20 -8.26 9.39 -20.07
C ALA A 20 -7.37 10.42 -19.37
N ASP A 21 -7.47 11.69 -19.78
CA ASP A 21 -6.81 12.80 -19.09
C ASP A 21 -7.47 13.10 -17.74
N SER A 22 -8.77 12.77 -17.62
CA SER A 22 -9.56 12.86 -16.40
C SER A 22 -10.68 11.82 -16.40
N THR A 23 -11.03 11.31 -15.22
CA THR A 23 -12.23 10.47 -15.02
C THR A 23 -13.36 11.20 -14.30
N GLU A 24 -13.21 12.51 -14.05
CA GLU A 24 -14.29 13.34 -13.48
C GLU A 24 -15.51 13.31 -14.39
N GLY A 25 -16.70 13.10 -13.81
CA GLY A 25 -17.95 12.97 -14.56
C GLY A 25 -18.11 11.65 -15.34
N ILE A 26 -17.09 10.80 -15.39
CA ILE A 26 -17.13 9.46 -16.00
C ILE A 26 -17.28 8.39 -14.93
N VAL A 27 -16.47 8.47 -13.86
CA VAL A 27 -16.45 7.52 -12.76
C VAL A 27 -17.05 8.19 -11.52
N GLN A 28 -18.06 7.54 -10.94
CA GLN A 28 -18.66 7.97 -9.69
C GLN A 28 -18.45 6.91 -8.60
N TYR A 29 -17.83 7.32 -7.50
CA TYR A 29 -17.69 6.50 -6.30
C TYR A 29 -18.97 6.60 -5.46
N LYS A 30 -19.63 5.46 -5.21
CA LYS A 30 -20.94 5.42 -4.53
C LYS A 30 -20.84 5.07 -3.06
N SER A 31 -19.99 4.11 -2.73
CA SER A 31 -19.87 3.57 -1.37
C SER A 31 -18.63 2.69 -1.22
N CYS A 32 -18.25 2.43 0.01
CA CYS A 32 -17.37 1.33 0.39
C CYS A 32 -18.23 0.15 0.85
N MET A 33 -17.87 -1.07 0.46
CA MET A 33 -18.61 -2.30 0.76
C MET A 33 -17.65 -3.38 1.28
N TRP A 34 -18.21 -4.45 1.87
CA TRP A 34 -17.47 -5.54 2.52
C TRP A 34 -16.51 -5.06 3.61
N ILE A 35 -16.84 -3.95 4.28
CA ILE A 35 -15.93 -3.31 5.23
C ILE A 35 -15.64 -4.24 6.42
N LYS A 36 -16.59 -5.07 6.83
CA LYS A 36 -16.41 -6.00 7.95
C LYS A 36 -15.23 -6.94 7.74
N ASP A 37 -14.95 -7.34 6.50
CA ASP A 37 -13.87 -8.27 6.16
C ASP A 37 -12.48 -7.65 6.37
N THR A 38 -12.40 -6.31 6.40
CA THR A 38 -11.15 -5.59 6.70
C THR A 38 -10.77 -5.66 8.19
N LYS A 39 -11.72 -6.03 9.07
CA LYS A 39 -11.62 -6.03 10.56
C LYS A 39 -11.40 -4.67 11.21
N ASP A 40 -10.68 -3.75 10.55
CA ASP A 40 -10.30 -2.44 11.06
C ASP A 40 -10.93 -1.26 10.31
N GLY A 41 -11.69 -1.50 9.24
CA GLY A 41 -12.28 -0.48 8.40
C GLY A 41 -11.47 -0.21 7.12
N GLY A 42 -10.25 -0.71 7.02
CA GLY A 42 -9.37 -0.52 5.86
C GLY A 42 -9.22 0.95 5.47
N ALA A 43 -9.20 1.20 4.15
CA ALA A 43 -9.16 2.56 3.60
C ALA A 43 -10.50 3.30 3.67
N SER A 44 -11.60 2.68 4.10
CA SER A 44 -12.90 3.37 4.19
C SER A 44 -12.90 4.49 5.23
N ASP A 45 -12.00 4.43 6.22
CA ASP A 45 -11.78 5.51 7.18
C ASP A 45 -11.03 6.71 6.59
N TRP A 46 -10.35 6.53 5.46
CA TRP A 46 -9.67 7.61 4.73
C TRP A 46 -10.48 8.12 3.53
N LEU A 47 -11.48 7.36 3.09
CA LEU A 47 -12.36 7.70 1.98
C LEU A 47 -13.79 7.91 2.50
N THR A 48 -13.98 8.96 3.30
CA THR A 48 -15.28 9.28 3.92
C THR A 48 -16.16 10.12 3.00
N SER A 49 -15.56 10.91 2.11
CA SER A 49 -16.25 11.70 1.09
C SER A 49 -15.40 11.90 -0.16
N ILE A 50 -16.06 12.01 -1.32
CA ILE A 50 -15.44 12.30 -2.62
C ILE A 50 -16.32 13.32 -3.32
N ALA A 51 -15.72 14.39 -3.86
CA ALA A 51 -16.44 15.48 -4.54
C ALA A 51 -17.61 16.08 -3.72
N GLY A 52 -17.45 16.16 -2.39
CA GLY A 52 -18.48 16.65 -1.47
C GLY A 52 -19.62 15.65 -1.18
N GLN A 53 -19.61 14.47 -1.80
CA GLN A 53 -20.54 13.39 -1.52
C GLN A 53 -19.95 12.47 -0.44
N SER A 54 -20.65 12.30 0.68
CA SER A 54 -20.28 11.28 1.68
C SER A 54 -20.48 9.88 1.13
N LEU A 55 -19.50 9.00 1.34
CA LEU A 55 -19.58 7.61 0.93
C LEU A 55 -20.24 6.77 2.04
N LYS A 56 -21.26 6.00 1.65
CA LYS A 56 -21.84 5.01 2.56
C LYS A 56 -20.83 3.91 2.86
N LYS A 57 -20.80 3.44 4.11
CA LYS A 57 -19.97 2.33 4.57
C LYS A 57 -20.86 1.10 4.79
N TRP A 58 -20.89 0.16 3.85
CA TRP A 58 -21.64 -1.08 4.01
C TRP A 58 -20.77 -2.14 4.68
N ASN A 59 -21.32 -2.81 5.69
CA ASN A 59 -20.61 -3.90 6.36
C ASN A 59 -20.39 -5.12 5.42
N GLN A 60 -21.29 -5.34 4.45
CA GLN A 60 -21.31 -6.40 3.44
C GLN A 60 -21.48 -5.77 2.04
N GLY A 61 -22.10 -6.51 1.11
CA GLY A 61 -22.53 -6.02 -0.20
C GLY A 61 -23.29 -4.70 -0.12
N ALA A 62 -23.11 -3.85 -1.13
CA ALA A 62 -23.86 -2.60 -1.20
C ALA A 62 -25.34 -2.92 -1.32
N GLU A 63 -26.19 -2.25 -0.53
CA GLU A 63 -27.64 -2.49 -0.48
C GLU A 63 -28.08 -3.86 0.07
N GLU A 64 -27.12 -4.72 0.47
CA GLU A 64 -27.38 -6.04 1.09
C GLU A 64 -27.15 -6.05 2.61
N GLY A 65 -26.31 -5.14 3.10
CA GLY A 65 -25.90 -5.07 4.51
C GLY A 65 -26.38 -3.83 5.27
N ASP A 66 -25.89 -3.69 6.51
CA ASP A 66 -26.12 -2.48 7.31
C ASP A 66 -25.12 -1.39 6.93
N ILE A 67 -25.60 -0.14 6.96
CA ILE A 67 -24.73 1.04 6.86
C ILE A 67 -24.09 1.30 8.23
N LEU A 68 -22.77 1.22 8.27
CA LEU A 68 -21.97 1.59 9.43
C LEU A 68 -21.88 3.12 9.54
N PRO A 69 -21.92 3.69 10.77
CA PRO A 69 -21.53 5.07 11.00
C PRO A 69 -20.15 5.38 10.43
N LEU A 70 -19.94 6.60 9.93
CA LEU A 70 -18.67 7.01 9.34
C LEU A 70 -17.48 6.86 10.30
N ASP A 71 -17.72 7.04 11.60
CA ASP A 71 -16.74 6.97 12.67
C ASP A 71 -16.69 5.60 13.38
N TYR A 72 -17.36 4.57 12.85
CA TYR A 72 -17.48 3.27 13.53
C TYR A 72 -16.13 2.67 13.95
N TYR A 73 -15.13 2.70 13.05
CA TYR A 73 -13.79 2.17 13.33
C TYR A 73 -12.86 3.21 13.94
N SER A 74 -12.97 4.49 13.56
CA SER A 74 -12.10 5.56 14.08
C SER A 74 -12.43 5.98 15.52
N SER A 75 -13.68 5.80 15.97
CA SER A 75 -14.09 6.00 17.36
C SER A 75 -13.57 4.92 18.31
N SER A 76 -13.14 3.77 17.76
CA SER A 76 -12.56 2.68 18.54
C SER A 76 -11.18 3.09 19.07
N LYS A 77 -11.08 3.41 20.35
CA LYS A 77 -9.81 3.71 21.04
C LYS A 77 -8.89 2.48 21.23
N LYS A 78 -9.05 1.44 20.40
CA LYS A 78 -8.19 0.26 20.48
C LYS A 78 -6.78 0.64 20.04
N VAL A 79 -5.89 0.78 21.03
CA VAL A 79 -4.46 0.87 20.78
C VAL A 79 -4.01 -0.48 20.23
N VAL A 80 -3.53 -0.48 18.99
CA VAL A 80 -2.93 -1.66 18.37
C VAL A 80 -1.48 -1.72 18.82
N GLU A 81 -1.07 -2.76 19.54
CA GLU A 81 0.33 -2.95 19.92
C GLU A 81 1.17 -3.34 18.71
N SER A 82 2.46 -2.99 18.71
CA SER A 82 3.37 -3.46 17.66
C SER A 82 3.55 -4.97 17.71
N SER A 83 3.60 -5.60 16.54
CA SER A 83 3.77 -7.05 16.43
C SER A 83 5.16 -7.45 16.92
N ARG A 84 5.22 -8.57 17.64
CA ARG A 84 6.47 -9.27 18.00
C ARG A 84 6.69 -10.53 17.18
N LYS A 85 5.77 -10.85 16.26
CA LYS A 85 5.76 -12.07 15.46
C LYS A 85 5.77 -11.71 13.96
N PRO A 86 6.31 -12.58 13.11
CA PRO A 86 6.22 -12.40 11.68
C PRO A 86 4.77 -12.36 11.20
N THR A 87 4.47 -11.41 10.31
CA THR A 87 3.20 -11.32 9.60
C THR A 87 3.28 -12.17 8.34
N HIS A 88 2.30 -13.04 8.17
CA HIS A 88 2.18 -13.86 6.97
C HIS A 88 1.63 -13.01 5.81
N ALA A 89 2.24 -13.10 4.63
CA ALA A 89 1.85 -12.37 3.45
C ALA A 89 1.57 -13.33 2.29
N TYR A 90 0.36 -13.30 1.73
CA TYR A 90 -0.02 -14.18 0.63
C TYR A 90 -1.08 -13.57 -0.27
N CYS A 91 -1.08 -13.99 -1.54
CA CYS A 91 -2.16 -13.66 -2.46
C CYS A 91 -3.34 -14.63 -2.28
N HIS A 92 -4.53 -14.26 -2.79
CA HIS A 92 -5.75 -15.09 -2.69
C HIS A 92 -5.54 -16.57 -3.04
N CYS A 93 -4.83 -16.87 -4.14
CA CYS A 93 -4.58 -18.25 -4.57
C CYS A 93 -3.40 -18.94 -3.87
N LYS A 94 -2.72 -18.25 -2.95
CA LYS A 94 -1.47 -18.68 -2.28
C LYS A 94 -0.35 -19.11 -3.23
N GLY A 95 -0.42 -18.67 -4.49
CA GLY A 95 0.63 -18.89 -5.47
C GLY A 95 1.90 -18.08 -5.16
N VAL A 96 1.79 -17.05 -4.32
CA VAL A 96 2.89 -16.29 -3.73
C VAL A 96 2.63 -16.20 -2.23
N GLU A 97 3.63 -16.54 -1.44
CA GLU A 97 3.57 -16.61 0.03
C GLU A 97 4.95 -16.27 0.61
N PHE A 98 4.98 -15.47 1.67
CA PHE A 98 6.20 -15.11 2.42
C PHE A 98 5.84 -14.56 3.81
N TRP A 99 6.85 -14.32 4.65
CA TRP A 99 6.71 -13.79 6.00
C TRP A 99 7.52 -12.52 6.15
N VAL A 100 6.91 -11.51 6.77
CA VAL A 100 7.55 -10.24 7.11
C VAL A 100 7.76 -10.20 8.61
N THR A 101 9.01 -10.15 9.07
CA THR A 101 9.29 -9.94 10.49
C THR A 101 9.02 -8.48 10.87
N PRO A 102 8.65 -8.18 12.12
CA PRO A 102 8.71 -6.81 12.63
C PRO A 102 10.12 -6.21 12.44
N PRO A 103 10.24 -4.87 12.49
CA PRO A 103 11.54 -4.22 12.47
C PRO A 103 12.50 -4.78 13.52
N ASN A 104 13.78 -4.86 13.16
CA ASN A 104 14.86 -5.31 14.02
C ASN A 104 16.16 -4.61 13.58
N THR A 105 17.29 -4.92 14.22
CA THR A 105 18.58 -4.29 13.90
C THR A 105 18.98 -4.45 12.43
N ALA A 106 18.65 -5.57 11.79
CA ALA A 106 18.97 -5.76 10.36
C ALA A 106 18.19 -4.82 9.45
N SER A 107 17.03 -4.33 9.90
CA SER A 107 16.20 -3.38 9.15
C SER A 107 16.89 -2.04 8.88
N GLU A 108 17.92 -1.68 9.65
CA GLU A 108 18.70 -0.44 9.48
C GLU A 108 19.78 -0.54 8.39
N THR A 109 20.02 -1.75 7.86
CA THR A 109 21.07 -2.00 6.85
C THR A 109 20.66 -1.59 5.43
N ALA A 110 19.37 -1.42 5.18
CA ALA A 110 18.88 -0.92 3.91
C ALA A 110 19.29 0.54 3.70
N ARG A 111 19.20 0.99 2.45
CA ARG A 111 19.53 2.35 2.00
C ARG A 111 18.54 2.78 0.93
N SER A 112 18.02 4.00 1.05
CA SER A 112 17.14 4.58 0.05
C SER A 112 17.16 6.10 0.13
N ASN A 113 17.14 6.77 -1.02
CA ASN A 113 16.62 8.14 -1.13
C ASN A 113 15.21 8.22 -0.50
N PHE A 114 14.83 9.39 -0.03
CA PHE A 114 13.50 9.64 0.52
C PHE A 114 12.42 9.34 -0.53
N SER A 115 11.33 8.69 -0.09
CA SER A 115 10.21 8.41 -0.97
C SER A 115 9.42 9.68 -1.31
N ASP A 116 8.64 9.65 -2.38
CA ASP A 116 7.77 10.76 -2.77
C ASP A 116 6.74 11.13 -1.67
N LEU A 117 6.39 10.19 -0.79
CA LEU A 117 5.57 10.48 0.39
C LEU A 117 6.20 11.57 1.26
N ILE A 118 7.52 11.48 1.48
CA ILE A 118 8.28 12.34 2.38
C ILE A 118 8.78 13.58 1.63
N THR A 119 9.36 13.37 0.45
CA THR A 119 9.94 14.41 -0.39
C THR A 119 9.35 14.32 -1.80
N PRO A 120 8.35 15.16 -2.13
CA PRO A 120 7.73 15.17 -3.45
C PRO A 120 8.73 15.31 -4.60
N TYR A 121 8.52 14.54 -5.68
CA TYR A 121 9.41 14.51 -6.85
C TYR A 121 9.61 15.88 -7.50
N HIS A 122 8.62 16.77 -7.40
CA HIS A 122 8.64 18.08 -8.03
C HIS A 122 9.42 19.14 -7.22
N LEU A 123 10.03 18.79 -6.08
CA LEU A 123 10.88 19.70 -5.30
C LEU A 123 12.31 19.83 -5.85
N GLY A 124 12.68 19.03 -6.85
CA GLY A 124 13.97 19.08 -7.52
C GLY A 124 14.66 17.72 -7.58
N GLU A 125 15.59 17.56 -8.52
CA GLU A 125 16.24 16.28 -8.84
C GLU A 125 16.99 15.67 -7.65
N THR A 126 17.66 16.52 -6.85
CA THR A 126 18.44 16.10 -5.69
C THR A 126 17.68 16.19 -4.37
N ALA A 127 16.43 16.69 -4.37
CA ALA A 127 15.69 16.93 -3.13
C ALA A 127 15.46 15.64 -2.34
N SER A 128 15.29 14.51 -3.03
CA SER A 128 15.07 13.19 -2.42
C SER A 128 16.35 12.52 -1.90
N GLU A 129 17.54 13.09 -2.13
CA GLU A 129 18.79 12.52 -1.65
C GLU A 129 18.76 12.32 -0.12
N ASN A 130 19.29 11.18 0.31
CA ASN A 130 19.39 10.83 1.72
C ASN A 130 20.87 10.59 2.11
N PRO A 131 21.72 11.64 2.12
CA PRO A 131 23.16 11.48 2.29
C PRO A 131 23.57 10.95 3.67
N SER A 132 22.68 11.07 4.67
CA SER A 132 22.89 10.56 6.02
C SER A 132 22.33 9.15 6.22
N ASP A 133 21.83 8.51 5.16
CA ASP A 133 21.27 7.16 5.19
C ASP A 133 20.19 6.95 6.27
N VAL A 134 19.35 7.98 6.46
CA VAL A 134 18.29 7.94 7.47
C VAL A 134 17.32 6.79 7.12
N PRO A 135 17.05 5.85 8.05
CA PRO A 135 16.19 4.71 7.80
C PRO A 135 14.72 5.10 7.88
N TRP A 136 14.26 5.95 6.96
CA TRP A 136 12.95 6.59 7.00
C TRP A 136 11.76 5.61 6.94
N TRP A 137 12.00 4.36 6.55
CA TRP A 137 11.02 3.27 6.60
C TRP A 137 10.80 2.75 8.03
N LEU A 138 11.60 3.14 9.02
CA LEU A 138 11.43 2.75 10.42
C LEU A 138 10.69 3.84 11.19
N CYS A 139 9.54 3.47 11.74
CA CYS A 139 8.64 4.36 12.45
C CYS A 139 8.41 3.89 13.89
N ASP A 140 7.82 4.76 14.71
CA ASP A 140 7.40 4.45 16.07
C ASP A 140 8.52 3.86 16.94
N LYS A 141 9.70 4.52 16.92
CA LYS A 141 10.93 4.07 17.58
C LYS A 141 11.39 2.69 17.08
N ASN A 142 11.41 2.52 15.76
CA ASN A 142 11.80 1.29 15.07
C ASN A 142 10.92 0.09 15.45
N ASN A 143 9.61 0.29 15.66
CA ASN A 143 8.66 -0.79 15.95
C ASN A 143 7.71 -1.09 14.78
N ARG A 144 7.60 -0.18 13.81
CA ARG A 144 6.74 -0.36 12.62
C ARG A 144 7.45 0.10 11.35
N PHE A 145 7.00 -0.43 10.22
CA PHE A 145 7.43 0.04 8.90
C PHE A 145 6.55 1.18 8.40
N LEU A 146 7.13 2.14 7.68
CA LEU A 146 6.36 3.16 6.98
C LEU A 146 5.48 2.48 5.92
N ALA A 147 4.24 2.94 5.81
CA ALA A 147 3.32 2.59 4.73
C ALA A 147 2.68 3.87 4.18
N GLY A 148 2.20 3.80 2.95
CA GLY A 148 1.48 4.92 2.35
C GLY A 148 0.81 4.58 1.04
N THR A 149 0.22 5.59 0.44
CA THR A 149 -0.59 5.49 -0.77
C THR A 149 0.15 6.08 -1.96
N CYS A 150 -0.05 5.51 -3.14
CA CYS A 150 0.57 5.98 -4.38
C CYS A 150 -0.47 6.01 -5.51
N ALA A 151 -0.51 7.13 -6.22
CA ALA A 151 -1.39 7.40 -7.35
C ALA A 151 -0.64 7.61 -8.67
N CYS A 152 0.63 7.20 -8.74
CA CYS A 152 1.42 7.37 -9.96
C CYS A 152 0.85 6.52 -11.11
N ILE A 153 1.06 6.99 -12.34
CA ILE A 153 0.56 6.34 -13.57
C ILE A 153 0.95 4.86 -13.63
N SER A 154 2.20 4.54 -13.24
CA SER A 154 2.72 3.18 -13.33
C SER A 154 2.11 2.25 -12.27
N CYS A 155 1.90 2.73 -11.04
CA CYS A 155 1.19 1.96 -10.01
C CYS A 155 -0.26 1.72 -10.42
N ARG A 156 -0.96 2.79 -10.86
CA ARG A 156 -2.34 2.72 -11.31
C ARG A 156 -2.56 1.68 -12.41
N ARG A 157 -1.70 1.69 -13.43
CA ARG A 157 -1.78 0.76 -14.57
C ARG A 157 -1.35 -0.66 -14.20
N ALA A 158 -0.41 -0.82 -13.28
CA ALA A 158 0.08 -2.13 -12.88
C ALA A 158 -0.89 -2.85 -11.93
N SER A 159 -1.52 -2.13 -11.00
CA SER A 159 -2.50 -2.71 -10.07
C SER A 159 -3.91 -2.77 -10.64
N GLY A 160 -4.24 -1.89 -11.58
CA GLY A 160 -5.59 -1.72 -12.10
C GLY A 160 -6.48 -0.82 -11.25
N PHE A 161 -5.97 -0.20 -10.18
CA PHE A 161 -6.72 0.66 -9.28
C PHE A 161 -6.09 2.06 -9.20
N ASP A 162 -6.90 3.10 -8.98
CA ASP A 162 -6.41 4.48 -8.88
C ASP A 162 -5.39 4.71 -7.75
N ILE A 163 -5.46 3.90 -6.70
CA ILE A 163 -4.61 3.99 -5.51
C ILE A 163 -3.96 2.63 -5.28
N THR A 164 -2.65 2.61 -5.04
CA THR A 164 -1.93 1.43 -4.55
C THR A 164 -1.36 1.71 -3.16
N PHE A 165 -1.45 0.72 -2.28
CA PHE A 165 -0.99 0.79 -0.90
C PHE A 165 0.32 0.02 -0.75
N TRP A 166 1.38 0.72 -0.34
CA TRP A 166 2.73 0.17 -0.23
C TRP A 166 3.22 0.23 1.20
N ALA A 167 3.88 -0.83 1.66
CA ALA A 167 4.72 -0.85 2.86
C ALA A 167 6.19 -0.91 2.45
N PHE A 168 7.03 -0.05 3.03
CA PHE A 168 8.46 0.01 2.73
C PHE A 168 9.22 -0.94 3.66
N ILE A 169 9.59 -2.11 3.15
CA ILE A 169 10.10 -3.21 3.98
C ILE A 169 11.53 -3.57 3.53
N PRO A 170 12.50 -3.61 4.45
CA PRO A 170 13.83 -4.11 4.11
C PRO A 170 13.78 -5.58 3.70
N THR A 171 14.55 -5.97 2.68
CA THR A 171 14.61 -7.37 2.22
C THR A 171 15.14 -8.31 3.31
N SER A 172 15.91 -7.79 4.27
CA SER A 172 16.35 -8.50 5.48
C SER A 172 15.21 -8.92 6.41
N ASN A 173 14.02 -8.36 6.24
CA ASN A 173 12.82 -8.66 7.02
C ASN A 173 11.86 -9.60 6.28
N ILE A 174 12.19 -10.04 5.06
CA ILE A 174 11.33 -10.90 4.24
C ILE A 174 11.92 -12.30 4.16
N PHE A 175 11.11 -13.30 4.50
CA PHE A 175 11.49 -14.71 4.50
C PHE A 175 10.49 -15.56 3.72
N LEU A 176 10.98 -16.58 3.04
CA LEU A 176 10.17 -17.47 2.19
C LEU A 176 9.56 -18.63 3.00
N ASP A 177 9.81 -18.72 4.31
CA ASP A 177 9.21 -19.71 5.21
C ASP A 177 8.94 -19.14 6.61
N ALA A 178 7.96 -19.74 7.28
CA ALA A 178 7.55 -19.37 8.64
C ALA A 178 8.65 -19.56 9.70
N SER A 179 9.62 -20.45 9.46
CA SER A 179 10.77 -20.65 10.37
C SER A 179 11.87 -19.59 10.20
N LEU A 180 11.71 -18.66 9.27
CA LEU A 180 12.64 -17.56 9.00
C LEU A 180 14.05 -18.04 8.60
N THR A 181 14.12 -19.14 7.86
CA THR A 181 15.40 -19.77 7.47
C THR A 181 15.81 -19.50 6.03
N ARG A 182 14.85 -19.23 5.14
CA ARG A 182 15.09 -18.87 3.74
C ARG A 182 14.86 -17.37 3.57
N PRO A 183 15.91 -16.55 3.54
CA PRO A 183 15.77 -15.11 3.39
C PRO A 183 15.33 -14.74 1.97
N PHE A 184 14.95 -13.48 1.78
CA PHE A 184 14.75 -12.89 0.46
C PHE A 184 15.96 -13.15 -0.45
N PRO A 185 15.76 -13.65 -1.68
CA PRO A 185 16.85 -13.95 -2.61
C PRO A 185 17.64 -12.67 -2.95
N PRO A 186 18.98 -12.76 -3.00
CA PRO A 186 19.80 -11.60 -3.35
C PRO A 186 19.57 -11.21 -4.82
N HIS A 187 19.62 -9.92 -5.11
CA HIS A 187 19.60 -9.44 -6.49
C HIS A 187 20.87 -9.89 -7.24
N GLY A 188 20.68 -10.51 -8.39
CA GLY A 188 21.73 -10.86 -9.34
C GLY A 188 22.18 -9.67 -10.20
N LEU A 189 23.06 -9.96 -11.17
CA LEU A 189 23.56 -8.95 -12.11
C LEU A 189 22.41 -8.30 -12.89
N GLY A 190 22.50 -6.98 -13.09
CA GLY A 190 21.49 -6.22 -13.83
C GLY A 190 20.13 -6.10 -13.13
N HIS A 191 20.09 -6.22 -11.79
CA HIS A 191 18.85 -6.19 -11.00
C HIS A 191 17.88 -7.33 -11.34
N THR A 192 18.43 -8.48 -11.74
CA THR A 192 17.68 -9.72 -11.85
C THR A 192 17.45 -10.30 -10.45
N ASN A 193 16.32 -10.96 -10.23
CA ASN A 193 16.02 -11.57 -8.93
C ASN A 193 15.26 -12.88 -9.13
N ASP A 194 15.62 -13.89 -8.34
CA ASP A 194 14.99 -15.21 -8.33
C ASP A 194 13.70 -15.20 -7.53
N TYR A 195 12.73 -14.39 -7.97
CA TYR A 195 11.42 -14.34 -7.34
C TYR A 195 10.75 -15.72 -7.32
N TRP A 196 10.02 -16.01 -6.24
CA TRP A 196 9.55 -17.36 -5.93
C TRP A 196 8.08 -17.62 -6.28
N GLY A 197 7.69 -18.89 -6.18
CA GLY A 197 6.32 -19.33 -6.39
C GLY A 197 5.85 -19.07 -7.82
N SER A 198 4.65 -18.50 -7.94
CA SER A 198 4.03 -18.14 -9.22
C SER A 198 4.33 -16.71 -9.65
N MET A 199 5.28 -16.03 -9.00
CA MET A 199 5.57 -14.64 -9.29
C MET A 199 6.01 -14.46 -10.75
N ARG A 200 5.55 -13.36 -11.34
CA ARG A 200 5.92 -12.87 -12.66
C ARG A 200 6.40 -11.43 -12.50
N VAL A 201 7.23 -10.99 -13.44
CA VAL A 201 7.90 -9.69 -13.39
C VAL A 201 7.63 -8.96 -14.68
N HIS A 202 7.38 -7.66 -14.59
CA HIS A 202 7.54 -6.75 -15.71
C HIS A 202 8.42 -5.57 -15.30
N THR A 203 9.30 -5.14 -16.20
CA THR A 203 10.18 -4.00 -15.96
C THR A 203 9.47 -2.74 -16.44
N SER A 204 9.06 -1.88 -15.50
CA SER A 204 8.27 -0.68 -15.81
C SER A 204 9.11 0.53 -16.23
N SER A 205 10.38 0.55 -15.82
CA SER A 205 11.42 1.47 -16.28
C SER A 205 12.79 0.85 -15.98
N LYS A 206 13.88 1.43 -16.49
CA LYS A 206 15.23 0.93 -16.22
C LYS A 206 15.45 0.74 -14.71
N GLY A 207 15.81 -0.48 -14.32
CA GLY A 207 16.08 -0.86 -12.93
C GLY A 207 14.85 -1.10 -12.05
N VAL A 208 13.62 -0.95 -12.57
CA VAL A 208 12.39 -1.11 -11.79
C VAL A 208 11.62 -2.34 -12.21
N ASN A 209 11.65 -3.36 -11.36
CA ASN A 209 10.84 -4.55 -11.47
C ASN A 209 9.54 -4.37 -10.70
N ARG A 210 8.43 -4.73 -11.34
CA ARG A 210 7.12 -4.84 -10.71
C ARG A 210 6.68 -6.27 -10.78
N THR A 211 6.34 -6.83 -9.63
CA THR A 211 6.01 -8.25 -9.53
C THR A 211 4.55 -8.47 -9.19
N PHE A 212 4.02 -9.57 -9.70
CA PHE A 212 2.64 -9.98 -9.49
C PHE A 212 2.51 -11.50 -9.52
N CYS A 213 1.46 -12.04 -8.92
CA CYS A 213 1.14 -13.45 -8.99
C CYS A 213 0.64 -13.82 -10.40
N GLY A 214 1.34 -14.72 -11.09
CA GLY A 214 0.94 -15.18 -12.43
C GLY A 214 -0.32 -16.05 -12.46
N LYS A 215 -0.87 -16.42 -11.30
CA LYS A 215 -2.14 -17.18 -11.19
C LYS A 215 -3.35 -16.26 -10.98
N CYS A 216 -3.31 -15.39 -9.97
CA CYS A 216 -4.47 -14.55 -9.61
C CYS A 216 -4.26 -13.04 -9.86
N GLY A 217 -3.13 -12.63 -10.43
CA GLY A 217 -2.87 -11.22 -10.77
C GLY A 217 -2.53 -10.30 -9.59
N ALA A 218 -2.51 -10.81 -8.35
CA ALA A 218 -2.22 -9.99 -7.17
C ALA A 218 -0.87 -9.27 -7.32
N THR A 219 -0.86 -7.95 -7.12
CA THR A 219 0.36 -7.14 -7.07
C THR A 219 1.18 -7.57 -5.85
N VAL A 220 2.50 -7.68 -6.00
CA VAL A 220 3.37 -8.15 -4.91
C VAL A 220 4.41 -7.09 -4.54
N PHE A 221 5.36 -6.80 -5.43
CA PHE A 221 6.45 -5.86 -5.13
C PHE A 221 6.59 -4.75 -6.17
N TRP A 222 7.03 -3.59 -5.68
CA TRP A 222 7.83 -2.66 -6.47
C TRP A 222 9.28 -2.74 -6.01
N ASP A 223 10.19 -2.98 -6.95
CA ASP A 223 11.60 -3.27 -6.68
C ASP A 223 12.48 -2.42 -7.60
N GLY A 224 12.99 -1.30 -7.09
CA GLY A 224 13.74 -0.30 -7.86
C GLY A 224 15.26 -0.45 -7.85
N GLY A 225 15.82 -1.23 -6.93
CA GLY A 225 17.25 -1.53 -6.91
C GLY A 225 18.21 -0.36 -6.88
N LYS A 226 19.47 -0.69 -7.24
CA LYS A 226 20.59 0.26 -7.31
C LYS A 226 20.32 1.45 -8.24
N GLU A 227 19.68 1.23 -9.37
CA GLU A 227 19.38 2.29 -10.36
C GLU A 227 18.36 3.33 -9.84
N LYS A 228 17.69 3.05 -8.71
CA LYS A 228 16.82 3.98 -7.99
C LYS A 228 17.37 4.34 -6.61
N GLU A 229 18.67 4.14 -6.41
CA GLU A 229 19.36 4.32 -5.13
C GLU A 229 18.64 3.62 -3.97
N ARG A 230 18.06 2.44 -4.24
CA ARG A 230 17.30 1.64 -3.28
C ARG A 230 17.98 0.28 -3.09
N TYR A 231 18.75 0.16 -2.01
CA TYR A 231 19.51 -1.04 -1.66
C TYR A 231 18.86 -1.74 -0.48
N GLY A 232 18.43 -2.98 -0.67
CA GLY A 232 17.86 -3.79 0.41
C GLY A 232 16.51 -3.29 0.95
N LEU A 233 15.81 -2.40 0.23
CA LEU A 233 14.46 -1.94 0.55
C LEU A 233 13.53 -2.26 -0.62
N ILE A 234 12.36 -2.82 -0.34
CA ILE A 234 11.36 -3.18 -1.35
C ILE A 234 9.97 -2.71 -0.89
N ASP A 235 9.13 -2.31 -1.85
CA ASP A 235 7.77 -1.89 -1.50
C ASP A 235 6.87 -3.12 -1.65
N VAL A 236 6.20 -3.49 -0.57
CA VAL A 236 5.29 -4.64 -0.50
C VAL A 236 3.86 -4.17 -0.58
N ALA A 237 3.07 -4.80 -1.46
CA ALA A 237 1.66 -4.50 -1.57
C ALA A 237 0.94 -4.88 -0.27
N VAL A 238 0.37 -3.88 0.41
CA VAL A 238 -0.22 -4.06 1.76
C VAL A 238 -1.35 -5.09 1.77
N GLY A 239 -2.10 -5.19 0.66
CA GLY A 239 -3.21 -6.14 0.53
C GLY A 239 -2.81 -7.62 0.59
N LEU A 240 -1.51 -7.95 0.65
CA LEU A 240 -1.04 -9.32 0.91
C LEU A 240 -0.92 -9.65 2.40
N LEU A 241 -0.80 -8.66 3.27
CA LEU A 241 -0.49 -8.84 4.69
C LEU A 241 -1.71 -9.36 5.44
N ASP A 242 -1.64 -10.61 5.92
CA ASP A 242 -2.66 -11.21 6.80
C ASP A 242 -2.37 -10.84 8.25
N ALA A 243 -2.61 -9.57 8.55
CA ALA A 243 -2.41 -9.01 9.86
C ALA A 243 -3.61 -9.30 10.78
N GLY A 244 -3.34 -9.50 12.06
CA GLY A 244 -4.36 -9.75 13.07
C GLY A 244 -5.21 -8.51 13.34
N SER A 245 -4.65 -7.30 13.22
CA SER A 245 -5.38 -6.05 13.43
C SER A 245 -6.37 -5.73 12.30
N GLY A 246 -6.09 -6.16 11.07
CA GLY A 246 -6.94 -5.89 9.90
C GLY A 246 -6.17 -5.46 8.66
N ALA A 247 -6.89 -4.91 7.68
CA ALA A 247 -6.36 -4.57 6.36
C ALA A 247 -5.29 -3.47 6.37
N ARG A 248 -5.29 -2.59 7.38
CA ARG A 248 -4.26 -1.56 7.56
C ARG A 248 -2.99 -2.12 8.24
N ALA A 249 -3.04 -3.33 8.80
CA ALA A 249 -1.92 -4.00 9.45
C ALA A 249 -1.16 -3.09 10.45
N GLU A 250 -1.89 -2.34 11.27
CA GLU A 250 -1.34 -1.29 12.14
C GLU A 250 -0.45 -1.84 13.26
N GLU A 251 -0.41 -3.16 13.49
CA GLU A 251 0.60 -3.78 14.36
C GLU A 251 1.99 -3.82 13.70
N LEU A 252 2.07 -3.78 12.37
CA LEU A 252 3.30 -3.82 11.60
C LEU A 252 3.62 -2.48 10.92
N LEU A 253 2.60 -1.71 10.56
CA LEU A 253 2.70 -0.54 9.69
C LEU A 253 2.34 0.77 10.39
N SER A 254 3.04 1.83 10.03
CA SER A 254 2.77 3.22 10.41
C SER A 254 2.42 4.00 9.15
N TRP A 255 1.21 4.54 9.07
CA TRP A 255 0.66 5.11 7.83
C TRP A 255 1.02 6.57 7.66
N TRP A 256 1.66 6.90 6.54
CA TRP A 256 1.91 8.27 6.14
C TRP A 256 0.62 8.95 5.66
N THR A 257 0.20 9.98 6.37
CA THR A 257 -1.09 10.68 6.17
C THR A 257 -0.94 12.01 5.46
N ARG A 258 0.28 12.57 5.42
CA ARG A 258 0.52 13.94 4.96
C ARG A 258 0.55 14.12 3.44
N ARG A 259 0.56 13.01 2.69
CA ARG A 259 0.64 13.00 1.23
C ARG A 259 0.24 11.65 0.65
N VAL A 260 -0.46 11.67 -0.47
CA VAL A 260 -0.56 10.55 -1.41
C VAL A 260 0.57 10.70 -2.43
N SER A 261 1.44 9.69 -2.56
CA SER A 261 2.56 9.79 -3.49
C SER A 261 2.07 10.01 -4.91
N PHE A 262 2.71 10.96 -5.61
CA PHE A 262 2.46 11.25 -7.02
C PHE A 262 1.00 11.63 -7.33
N GLU A 263 0.27 12.24 -6.39
CA GLU A 263 -1.13 12.68 -6.56
C GLU A 263 -1.34 13.63 -7.75
N GLU A 264 -0.28 14.33 -8.17
CA GLU A 264 -0.26 15.20 -9.34
C GLU A 264 -0.56 14.41 -10.63
N PHE A 265 -0.22 13.12 -10.67
CA PHE A 265 -0.47 12.24 -11.80
C PHE A 265 -1.82 11.51 -11.75
N ALA A 266 -2.60 11.69 -10.68
CA ALA A 266 -3.89 11.02 -10.58
C ALA A 266 -4.87 11.54 -11.63
N VAL A 267 -5.59 10.61 -12.27
CA VAL A 267 -6.60 10.89 -13.30
C VAL A 267 -7.95 11.27 -12.66
N ASN A 268 -8.22 10.77 -11.44
CA ASN A 268 -9.37 11.20 -10.65
C ASN A 268 -8.91 12.17 -9.54
N LYS A 269 -9.13 13.46 -9.73
CA LYS A 269 -8.65 14.50 -8.79
C LYS A 269 -9.52 14.61 -7.56
N SER A 270 -10.83 14.39 -7.70
CA SER A 270 -11.78 14.36 -6.60
C SER A 270 -11.51 13.21 -5.64
N LEU A 271 -11.19 12.02 -6.16
CA LEU A 271 -10.77 10.87 -5.35
C LEU A 271 -9.50 11.18 -4.56
N MET A 272 -8.46 11.72 -5.21
CA MET A 272 -7.22 12.06 -4.51
C MET A 272 -7.44 13.10 -3.43
N ARG A 273 -8.22 14.14 -3.72
CA ARG A 273 -8.56 15.17 -2.72
C ARG A 273 -9.27 14.55 -1.52
N GLY A 274 -10.29 13.73 -1.77
CA GLY A 274 -11.02 13.05 -0.70
C GLY A 274 -10.13 12.12 0.13
N LEU A 275 -9.19 11.42 -0.51
CA LEU A 275 -8.20 10.59 0.19
C LEU A 275 -7.24 11.43 1.04
N SER A 276 -6.67 12.50 0.48
CA SER A 276 -5.73 13.37 1.19
C SER A 276 -6.40 14.06 2.38
N GLU A 277 -7.64 14.56 2.22
CA GLU A 277 -8.45 15.13 3.31
C GLU A 277 -8.78 14.08 4.38
N GLY A 278 -9.21 12.88 3.97
CA GLY A 278 -9.57 11.82 4.93
C GLY A 278 -8.37 11.23 5.67
N LEU A 279 -7.17 11.22 5.06
CA LEU A 279 -5.93 10.85 5.76
C LEU A 279 -5.56 11.89 6.84
N ASP A 280 -5.66 13.19 6.55
CA ASP A 280 -5.42 14.26 7.53
C ASP A 280 -6.47 14.21 8.66
N ASP A 281 -7.75 14.04 8.33
CA ASP A 281 -8.81 13.88 9.31
C ASP A 281 -8.57 12.67 10.22
N TRP A 282 -8.17 11.53 9.65
CA TRP A 282 -7.90 10.32 10.41
C TRP A 282 -6.74 10.48 11.39
N GLU A 283 -5.66 11.16 10.98
CA GLU A 283 -4.54 11.51 11.86
C GLU A 283 -5.02 12.36 13.05
N ARG A 284 -5.79 13.42 12.79
CA ARG A 284 -6.32 14.32 13.82
C ARG A 284 -7.20 13.60 14.84
N HIS A 285 -7.98 12.61 14.41
CA HIS A 285 -8.88 11.84 15.29
C HIS A 285 -8.15 10.76 16.11
N LYS A 286 -7.10 10.12 15.57
CA LYS A 286 -6.33 9.13 16.33
C LYS A 286 -5.57 9.73 17.51
N GLY A 287 -5.32 11.03 17.51
CA GLY A 287 -4.59 11.71 18.58
C GLY A 287 -3.09 11.38 18.61
N ASP A 288 -2.60 10.60 17.64
CA ASP A 288 -1.18 10.40 17.41
C ASP A 288 -0.66 11.58 16.59
N ARG A 289 0.39 12.24 17.10
CA ARG A 289 1.20 13.15 16.30
C ARG A 289 1.71 12.31 15.12
N GLY A 290 1.34 12.65 13.88
CA GLY A 290 1.58 11.81 12.71
C GLY A 290 3.00 11.29 12.60
N VAL A 291 3.13 10.21 11.85
CA VAL A 291 4.36 9.43 11.68
C VAL A 291 5.57 10.34 11.60
N ALA A 292 6.26 10.48 12.74
CA ALA A 292 7.48 11.25 12.82
C ALA A 292 8.58 10.37 12.23
N VAL A 293 8.78 10.50 10.93
CA VAL A 293 10.00 10.00 10.31
C VAL A 293 11.15 10.81 10.89
N ALA A 294 12.16 10.14 11.46
CA ALA A 294 13.39 10.81 11.87
C ALA A 294 13.93 11.59 10.65
N ARG A 295 14.14 12.90 10.79
CA ARG A 295 14.81 13.72 9.79
C ARG A 295 16.25 13.92 10.21
#